data_AF-A0A8R1E4C0-F1
#
_entry.id   AF-A0A8R1E4C0-F1
#
_cell.length_a   1.000
_cell.length_b   1.000
_cell.length_c   1.000
_cell.angle_alpha   90.00
_cell.angle_beta   90.00
_cell.angle_gamma   90.00
#
_symmetry.space_group_name_H-M   'P 1'
#
loop_
_entity.id
_entity.type
_entity.pdbx_description
1 polymer ?
#
loop_
_entity_poly.entity_id
_entity_poly.type
_entity_poly.pdbx_seq_one_letter_code
_entity_poly.pdbx_strand_id
1 'polypeptide(L)'
;MWFLQSCLPNIYFPSKNSPASTTASEKSHWSPLYTSLQHGISTNRFETLVFDYRGPTVTILRLRDDRVVAIATDHEWRHSGTRFGGPFTSFFEILPKISRIDEPNSIYCNLKLRSSAYGLNFKQELKIDKDFDEVHDIEVWGCAGAETLSEQQKLKNWQKQ
;
A
#
# COMPACT_ATOMS: atom_id res chain seq x y z
N MET A 1 -14.27 1.12 1.28
CA MET A 1 -13.70 -0.09 0.64
C MET A 1 -14.37 -0.47 -0.68
N TRP A 2 -15.71 -0.60 -0.77
CA TRP A 2 -16.38 -1.10 -1.98
C TRP A 2 -16.00 -0.37 -3.28
N PHE A 3 -15.92 0.97 -3.26
CA PHE A 3 -15.51 1.76 -4.44
C PHE A 3 -14.12 1.37 -4.99
N LEU A 4 -13.10 1.28 -4.13
CA LEU A 4 -11.76 0.85 -4.56
C LEU A 4 -11.79 -0.59 -5.10
N GLN A 5 -12.54 -1.47 -4.43
CA GLN A 5 -12.62 -2.87 -4.84
C GLN A 5 -13.31 -3.07 -6.20
N SER A 6 -14.24 -2.20 -6.58
CA SER A 6 -14.92 -2.28 -7.88
C SER A 6 -14.10 -1.70 -9.04
N CYS A 7 -13.09 -0.89 -8.76
CA CYS A 7 -12.32 -0.19 -9.79
C CYS A 7 -10.93 -0.80 -10.05
N LEU A 8 -10.41 -1.62 -9.15
CA LEU A 8 -9.06 -2.16 -9.28
C LEU A 8 -8.98 -3.35 -10.24
N PRO A 9 -7.84 -3.53 -10.94
CA PRO A 9 -7.60 -4.72 -11.75
C PRO A 9 -7.60 -6.02 -10.92
N ASN A 10 -7.83 -7.15 -11.61
CA ASN A 10 -7.86 -8.48 -10.99
C ASN A 10 -6.60 -8.86 -10.21
N ILE A 11 -5.44 -8.24 -10.49
CA ILE A 11 -4.19 -8.50 -9.74
C ILE A 11 -4.32 -8.17 -8.24
N TYR A 12 -5.22 -7.26 -7.87
CA TYR A 12 -5.52 -6.90 -6.48
C TYR A 12 -6.50 -7.86 -5.80
N PHE A 13 -6.93 -8.93 -6.48
CA PHE A 13 -7.88 -9.90 -5.97
C PHE A 13 -7.29 -11.29 -6.20
N PRO A 14 -6.88 -12.03 -5.15
CA PRO A 14 -6.31 -13.35 -5.31
C PRO A 14 -7.28 -14.26 -6.06
N SER A 15 -6.84 -14.87 -7.16
CA SER A 15 -7.62 -15.85 -7.90
C SER A 15 -7.67 -17.18 -7.15
N LYS A 16 -8.83 -17.86 -7.18
CA LYS A 16 -9.13 -19.12 -6.48
C LYS A 16 -8.39 -20.36 -7.03
N ASN A 17 -7.17 -20.25 -7.53
CA ASN A 17 -6.46 -21.38 -8.13
C ASN A 17 -5.79 -22.32 -7.10
N SER A 18 -6.35 -22.44 -5.89
CA SER A 18 -5.99 -23.51 -4.97
C SER A 18 -7.08 -24.60 -5.04
N PRO A 19 -6.74 -25.86 -5.35
CA PRO A 19 -7.72 -26.94 -5.56
C PRO A 19 -8.41 -27.43 -4.28
N ALA A 20 -8.46 -26.62 -3.22
CA ALA A 20 -8.92 -27.03 -1.90
C ALA A 20 -9.72 -25.94 -1.16
N SER A 21 -10.85 -25.47 -1.71
CA SER A 21 -12.00 -25.04 -0.89
C SER A 21 -13.28 -24.90 -1.70
N THR A 22 -14.06 -25.99 -1.74
CA THR A 22 -15.46 -25.98 -2.16
C THR A 22 -16.32 -25.34 -1.06
N THR A 23 -16.30 -24.01 -0.92
CA THR A 23 -17.45 -23.24 -0.41
C THR A 23 -17.50 -21.88 -1.10
N ALA A 24 -18.68 -21.50 -1.59
CA ALA A 24 -18.90 -20.29 -2.38
C ALA A 24 -18.85 -18.96 -1.59
N SER A 25 -18.16 -18.93 -0.43
CA SER A 25 -18.16 -17.78 0.50
C SER A 25 -16.77 -17.28 0.94
N GLU A 26 -15.66 -17.83 0.45
CA GLU A 26 -14.35 -17.23 0.68
C GLU A 26 -14.14 -16.10 -0.33
N LYS A 27 -14.47 -14.87 0.11
CA LYS A 27 -14.24 -13.65 -0.67
C LYS A 27 -12.74 -13.48 -0.84
N SER A 28 -12.33 -12.85 -1.93
CA SER A 28 -10.96 -12.34 -2.11
C SER A 28 -10.66 -11.34 -0.98
N HIS A 29 -10.09 -11.82 0.13
CA HIS A 29 -9.89 -11.02 1.33
C HIS A 29 -8.51 -10.34 1.28
N TRP A 30 -8.52 -9.02 1.19
CA TRP A 30 -7.34 -8.23 1.47
C TRP A 30 -6.95 -8.41 2.94
N SER A 31 -5.65 -8.56 3.18
CA SER A 31 -5.11 -8.74 4.53
C SER A 31 -4.56 -7.42 5.06
N PRO A 32 -4.92 -6.98 6.28
CA PRO A 32 -4.37 -5.75 6.84
C PRO A 32 -2.87 -5.93 7.13
N LEU A 33 -2.03 -5.05 6.61
CA LEU A 33 -0.59 -5.02 6.86
C LEU A 33 -0.25 -3.99 7.95
N TYR A 34 -0.86 -2.81 7.86
CA TYR A 34 -0.61 -1.69 8.76
C TYR A 34 -1.86 -0.82 8.91
N THR A 35 -2.08 -0.32 10.11
CA THR A 35 -3.13 0.67 10.40
C THR A 35 -2.66 1.57 11.52
N SER A 36 -2.78 2.88 11.35
CA SER A 36 -2.49 3.87 12.39
C SER A 36 -3.36 3.70 13.63
N LEU A 37 -4.56 3.14 13.50
CA LEU A 37 -5.45 2.91 14.63
C LEU A 37 -4.87 1.93 15.66
N GLN A 38 -4.19 0.87 15.19
CA GLN A 38 -3.58 -0.14 16.07
C GLN A 38 -2.11 0.16 16.37
N HIS A 39 -1.41 0.76 15.42
CA HIS A 39 0.05 0.91 15.49
C HIS A 39 0.48 2.35 15.77
N GLY A 40 -0.40 3.34 15.73
CA GLY A 40 -0.03 4.76 15.67
C GLY A 40 0.66 5.13 14.35
N ILE A 41 0.84 6.44 14.11
CA ILE A 41 1.52 6.94 12.92
C ILE A 41 3.03 6.95 13.16
N SER A 42 3.77 6.16 12.37
CA SER A 42 5.22 6.15 12.39
C SER A 42 5.76 5.62 11.07
N THR A 43 6.72 6.33 10.49
CA THR A 43 7.41 5.88 9.27
C THR A 43 8.22 4.61 9.48
N ASN A 44 8.83 4.45 10.66
CA ASN A 44 9.51 3.21 11.03
C ASN A 44 8.52 2.03 11.10
N ARG A 45 7.31 2.23 11.62
CA ARG A 45 6.30 1.16 11.65
C ARG A 45 5.69 0.87 10.29
N PHE A 46 5.44 1.91 9.48
CA PHE A 46 5.04 1.76 8.09
C PHE A 46 6.06 0.89 7.34
N GLU A 47 7.35 1.25 7.40
CA GLU A 47 8.42 0.47 6.77
C GLU A 47 8.44 -0.98 7.30
N THR A 48 8.51 -1.15 8.62
CA THR A 48 8.65 -2.47 9.25
C THR A 48 7.46 -3.39 8.98
N LEU A 49 6.26 -2.88 8.71
CA LEU A 49 5.06 -3.68 8.50
C LEU A 49 4.70 -3.84 7.03
N VAL A 50 4.97 -2.83 6.20
CA VAL A 50 4.54 -2.79 4.79
C VAL A 50 5.63 -3.28 3.84
N PHE A 51 6.90 -2.96 4.08
CA PHE A 51 8.00 -3.37 3.20
C PHE A 51 8.19 -4.89 3.26
N ASP A 52 8.83 -5.46 2.24
CA ASP A 52 8.98 -6.91 2.02
C ASP A 52 7.67 -7.66 1.74
N TYR A 53 6.53 -6.97 1.62
CA TYR A 53 5.31 -7.58 1.11
C TYR A 53 5.40 -7.72 -0.41
N ARG A 54 5.73 -8.93 -0.88
CA ARG A 54 5.94 -9.24 -2.30
C ARG A 54 4.64 -9.45 -3.06
N GLY A 55 3.83 -8.41 -3.14
CA GLY A 55 2.56 -8.45 -3.87
C GLY A 55 1.88 -7.09 -3.92
N PRO A 56 0.73 -6.99 -4.61
CA PRO A 56 0.02 -5.74 -4.72
C PRO A 56 -0.50 -5.27 -3.37
N THR A 57 -0.49 -3.96 -3.16
CA THR A 57 -0.98 -3.32 -1.94
C THR A 57 -1.91 -2.16 -2.25
N VAL A 58 -2.85 -1.90 -1.34
CA VAL A 58 -3.68 -0.69 -1.34
C VAL A 58 -3.43 0.07 -0.06
N THR A 59 -2.89 1.27 -0.19
CA THR A 59 -2.62 2.21 0.90
C THR A 59 -3.66 3.31 0.87
N ILE A 60 -4.43 3.47 1.94
CA ILE A 60 -5.43 4.52 2.12
C ILE A 60 -4.87 5.52 3.13
N LEU A 61 -4.92 6.81 2.78
CA LEU A 61 -4.41 7.90 3.58
C LEU A 61 -5.54 8.92 3.78
N ARG A 62 -5.80 9.26 5.04
CA ARG A 62 -6.55 10.45 5.39
C ARG A 62 -5.55 11.52 5.82
N LEU A 63 -5.53 12.62 5.10
CA LEU A 63 -4.62 13.73 5.34
C LEU A 63 -5.23 14.72 6.34
N ARG A 64 -4.40 15.59 6.90
CA ARG A 64 -4.83 16.65 7.84
C ARG A 64 -5.61 17.77 7.18
N ASP A 65 -5.54 17.89 5.86
CA ASP A 65 -6.36 18.81 5.05
C ASP A 65 -7.70 18.19 4.62
N ASP A 66 -8.13 17.13 5.32
CA ASP A 66 -9.35 16.35 5.09
C ASP A 66 -9.43 15.60 3.76
N ARG A 67 -8.36 15.62 2.95
CA ARG A 67 -8.28 14.77 1.76
C ARG A 67 -8.23 13.31 2.16
N VAL A 68 -8.96 12.48 1.41
CA VAL A 68 -8.87 11.03 1.51
C VAL A 68 -8.40 10.51 0.17
N VAL A 69 -7.24 9.88 0.18
CA VAL A 69 -6.58 9.38 -1.04
C VAL A 69 -6.20 7.92 -0.86
N ALA A 70 -6.05 7.20 -1.97
CA ALA A 70 -5.51 5.85 -1.95
C ALA A 70 -4.48 5.65 -3.05
N ILE A 71 -3.42 4.91 -2.74
CA ILE A 71 -2.44 4.41 -3.69
C ILE A 71 -2.62 2.90 -3.78
N ALA A 72 -2.94 2.41 -4.97
CA ALA A 72 -2.84 1.00 -5.29
C ALA A 72 -1.56 0.78 -6.08
N THR A 73 -0.71 -0.14 -5.65
CA THR A 73 0.50 -0.49 -6.40
C THR A 73 0.70 -1.99 -6.46
N ASP A 74 1.12 -2.47 -7.63
CA ASP A 74 1.50 -3.83 -7.96
C ASP A 74 2.99 -4.13 -7.69
N HIS A 75 3.75 -3.13 -7.24
CA HIS A 75 5.14 -3.27 -6.85
C HIS A 75 5.31 -3.19 -5.33
N GLU A 76 6.31 -3.90 -4.83
CA GLU A 76 6.71 -3.83 -3.43
C GLU A 76 7.16 -2.41 -3.03
N TRP A 77 6.71 -1.97 -1.85
CA TRP A 77 7.19 -0.75 -1.22
C TRP A 77 8.66 -0.84 -0.88
N ARG A 78 9.42 0.19 -1.26
CA ARG A 78 10.87 0.26 -1.05
C ARG A 78 11.34 1.69 -0.92
N HIS A 79 12.52 1.86 -0.34
CA HIS A 79 13.24 3.13 -0.48
C HIS A 79 13.83 3.23 -1.89
N SER A 80 13.59 4.36 -2.54
CA SER A 80 14.11 4.63 -3.87
C SER A 80 14.35 6.12 -4.09
N GLY A 81 15.51 6.46 -4.65
CA GLY A 81 15.81 7.80 -5.14
C GLY A 81 15.16 8.10 -6.51
N THR A 82 14.54 7.11 -7.13
CA THR A 82 13.78 7.24 -8.38
C THR A 82 12.35 6.77 -8.18
N ARG A 83 11.47 7.07 -9.15
CA ARG A 83 10.07 6.62 -9.07
C ARG A 83 9.93 5.15 -9.45
N PHE A 84 8.91 4.50 -8.89
CA PHE A 84 8.52 3.12 -9.16
C PHE A 84 7.00 2.99 -9.23
N GLY A 85 6.53 1.76 -9.45
CA GLY A 85 5.13 1.41 -9.67
C GLY A 85 5.00 0.69 -11.01
N GLY A 86 4.35 -0.47 -11.01
CA GLY A 86 4.14 -1.25 -12.21
C GLY A 86 2.97 -0.74 -13.06
N PRO A 87 2.61 -1.45 -14.14
CA PRO A 87 1.53 -1.07 -15.05
C PRO A 87 0.15 -0.95 -14.39
N PHE A 88 -0.05 -1.60 -13.24
CA PHE A 88 -1.32 -1.57 -12.52
C PHE A 88 -1.32 -0.63 -11.31
N THR A 89 -0.34 0.29 -11.25
CA THR A 89 -0.28 1.32 -10.20
C THR A 89 -1.27 2.45 -10.48
N SER A 90 -2.05 2.80 -9.46
CA SER A 90 -3.13 3.78 -9.54
C SER A 90 -3.18 4.67 -8.29
N PHE A 91 -3.51 5.94 -8.50
CA PHE A 91 -3.87 6.88 -7.44
C PHE A 91 -5.36 7.18 -7.50
N PHE A 92 -6.00 7.27 -6.33
CA PHE A 92 -7.38 7.65 -6.17
C PHE A 92 -7.45 8.85 -5.23
N GLU A 93 -8.08 9.92 -5.67
CA GLU A 93 -8.63 10.91 -4.74
C GLU A 93 -10.10 10.54 -4.50
N ILE A 94 -10.47 10.39 -3.25
CA ILE A 94 -11.83 10.03 -2.82
C ILE A 94 -12.54 11.28 -2.28
N LEU A 95 -11.81 12.10 -1.52
CA LEU A 95 -12.24 13.41 -1.03
C LEU A 95 -11.14 14.46 -1.28
N PRO A 96 -11.52 15.70 -1.65
CA PRO A 96 -12.89 16.20 -1.84
C PRO A 96 -13.49 15.81 -3.21
N LYS A 97 -12.66 15.41 -4.18
CA LYS A 97 -13.09 15.07 -5.54
C LYS A 97 -12.78 13.62 -5.85
N ILE A 98 -13.78 12.88 -6.32
CA ILE A 98 -13.56 11.52 -6.82
C ILE A 98 -12.80 11.60 -8.14
N SER A 99 -11.54 11.14 -8.13
CA SER A 99 -10.72 11.04 -9.34
C SER A 99 -9.75 9.86 -9.25
N ARG A 100 -9.28 9.40 -10.42
CA ARG A 100 -8.35 8.28 -10.55
C ARG A 100 -7.29 8.61 -11.59
N ILE A 101 -6.05 8.23 -11.31
CA ILE A 101 -4.91 8.32 -12.22
C ILE A 101 -4.23 6.96 -12.28
N ASP A 102 -4.20 6.34 -13.45
CA ASP A 102 -3.47 5.10 -13.71
C ASP A 102 -2.15 5.46 -14.40
N GLU A 103 -1.03 5.26 -13.72
CA GLU A 103 0.26 5.67 -14.24
C GLU A 103 1.38 4.81 -13.63
N PRO A 104 2.19 4.10 -14.44
CA PRO A 104 3.38 3.41 -13.96
C PRO A 104 4.50 4.39 -13.57
N ASN A 105 5.47 3.94 -12.77
CA ASN A 105 6.61 4.77 -12.33
C ASN A 105 6.17 6.12 -11.69
N SER A 106 5.06 6.11 -10.97
CA SER A 106 4.41 7.31 -10.42
C SER A 106 4.69 7.51 -8.92
N ILE A 107 5.09 6.46 -8.20
CA ILE A 107 5.33 6.48 -6.76
C ILE A 107 6.80 6.82 -6.50
N TYR A 108 7.03 7.75 -5.58
CA TYR A 108 8.33 7.99 -4.96
C TYR A 108 8.21 7.67 -3.47
N CYS A 109 9.14 6.91 -2.92
CA CYS A 109 9.18 6.65 -1.48
C CYS A 109 10.64 6.59 -1.05
N ASN A 110 11.06 7.52 -0.20
CA ASN A 110 12.35 7.48 0.44
C ASN A 110 12.25 8.02 1.87
N LEU A 111 12.43 7.15 2.86
CA LEU A 111 12.35 7.53 4.27
C LEU A 111 13.72 7.44 4.97
N LYS A 112 14.78 7.00 4.26
CA LYS A 112 16.09 6.71 4.86
C LYS A 112 17.32 7.11 4.03
N LEU A 113 17.26 7.11 2.70
CA LEU A 113 18.42 7.37 1.83
C LEU A 113 18.79 8.85 1.86
N ARG A 114 19.91 9.18 2.49
CA ARG A 114 20.42 10.57 2.62
C ARG A 114 20.79 11.24 1.30
N SER A 115 21.06 10.45 0.25
CA SER A 115 21.45 10.94 -1.08
C SER A 115 20.26 11.41 -1.93
N SER A 116 19.04 11.30 -1.43
CA SER A 116 17.82 11.65 -2.17
C SER A 116 16.83 12.34 -1.25
N ALA A 117 15.89 13.10 -1.82
CA ALA A 117 14.88 13.80 -1.03
C ALA A 117 14.06 12.81 -0.19
N TYR A 118 13.66 13.19 1.02
CA TYR A 118 12.80 12.32 1.81
C TYR A 118 11.32 12.53 1.49
N GLY A 119 10.51 11.54 1.85
CA GLY A 119 9.06 11.57 1.77
C GLY A 119 8.45 10.49 0.89
N LEU A 120 7.13 10.54 0.79
CA LEU A 120 6.29 9.70 -0.04
C LEU A 120 5.48 10.58 -0.97
N ASN A 121 5.60 10.36 -2.28
CA ASN A 121 4.90 11.14 -3.28
C ASN A 121 4.21 10.24 -4.31
N PHE A 122 3.03 10.67 -4.77
CA PHE A 122 2.46 10.24 -6.04
C PHE A 122 2.47 11.45 -6.96
N LYS A 123 3.37 11.45 -7.96
CA LYS A 123 3.65 12.56 -8.89
C LYS A 123 3.53 13.95 -8.22
N GLN A 124 2.50 14.72 -8.53
CA GLN A 124 2.22 16.05 -7.95
C GLN A 124 0.97 16.05 -7.07
N GLU A 125 0.18 14.97 -7.13
CA GLU A 125 -1.13 14.84 -6.53
C GLU A 125 -1.04 14.52 -5.03
N LEU A 126 0.04 13.86 -4.61
CA LEU A 126 0.32 13.56 -3.21
C LEU A 126 1.78 13.83 -2.87
N LYS A 127 2.00 14.54 -1.77
CA LYS A 127 3.30 14.77 -1.16
C LYS A 127 3.16 14.68 0.36
N ILE A 128 3.93 13.78 0.96
CA ILE A 128 3.98 13.54 2.41
C ILE A 128 5.46 13.56 2.82
N ASP A 129 5.83 14.34 3.83
CA ASP A 129 7.20 14.36 4.35
C ASP A 129 7.54 13.05 5.09
N LYS A 130 8.83 12.81 5.35
CA LYS A 130 9.39 11.64 6.03
C LYS A 130 8.85 11.40 7.44
N ASP A 131 8.22 12.39 8.04
CA ASP A 131 7.70 12.33 9.40
C ASP A 131 6.19 12.03 9.43
N PHE A 132 5.54 11.96 8.26
CA PHE A 132 4.09 11.74 8.10
C PHE A 132 3.24 12.80 8.81
N ASP A 133 3.74 14.02 8.96
CA ASP A 133 3.05 15.11 9.63
C ASP A 133 1.74 15.49 8.93
N GLU A 134 1.65 15.34 7.61
CA GLU A 134 0.44 15.60 6.84
C GLU A 134 -0.61 14.50 6.96
N VAL A 135 -0.26 13.34 7.53
CA VAL A 135 -1.13 12.18 7.64
C VAL A 135 -1.90 12.23 8.96
N HIS A 136 -3.22 12.13 8.88
CA HIS A 136 -4.09 11.95 10.05
C HIS A 136 -4.38 10.47 10.31
N ASP A 137 -4.58 9.66 9.26
CA ASP A 137 -4.74 8.20 9.38
C ASP A 137 -4.19 7.50 8.15
N ILE A 138 -3.72 6.27 8.34
CA ILE A 138 -3.19 5.43 7.27
C ILE A 138 -3.59 3.97 7.49
N GLU A 139 -4.03 3.33 6.43
CA GLU A 139 -4.28 1.89 6.37
C GLU A 139 -3.60 1.30 5.14
N VAL A 140 -3.00 0.14 5.30
CA VAL A 140 -2.34 -0.58 4.20
C VAL A 140 -2.81 -2.01 4.18
N TRP A 141 -3.24 -2.44 3.00
CA TRP A 141 -3.86 -3.72 2.74
C TRP A 141 -3.03 -4.49 1.71
N GLY A 142 -2.66 -5.71 2.03
CA GLY A 142 -2.01 -6.66 1.14
C GLY A 142 -3.05 -7.42 0.33
N CYS A 143 -2.86 -7.45 -0.99
CA CYS A 143 -3.84 -7.94 -1.95
C CYS A 143 -3.45 -9.27 -2.63
N ALA A 144 -2.27 -9.82 -2.34
CA ALA A 144 -1.79 -11.08 -2.91
C ALA A 144 -2.28 -12.34 -2.15
N GLY A 145 -2.99 -12.18 -1.04
CA GLY A 145 -3.54 -13.27 -0.23
C GLY A 145 -2.70 -13.61 1.00
N ALA A 146 -3.17 -14.63 1.73
CA ALA A 146 -2.63 -14.99 3.05
C ALA A 146 -1.24 -15.64 2.99
N GLU A 147 -0.91 -16.34 1.91
CA GLU A 147 0.40 -16.98 1.73
C GLU A 147 1.54 -15.95 1.70
N THR A 148 1.41 -14.91 0.87
CA THR A 148 2.37 -13.80 0.80
C THR A 148 2.57 -13.09 2.15
N LEU A 149 1.50 -12.92 2.92
CA LEU A 149 1.59 -12.34 4.27
C LEU A 149 2.38 -13.27 5.21
N SER A 150 2.10 -14.58 5.18
CA SER A 150 2.82 -15.57 5.96
C SER A 150 4.32 -15.62 5.58
N GLU A 151 4.65 -15.55 4.29
CA GLU A 151 6.05 -15.48 3.83
C GLU A 151 6.76 -14.23 4.33
N GLN A 152 6.11 -13.07 4.26
CA GLN A 152 6.64 -11.82 4.80
C GLN A 152 6.91 -11.94 6.32
N GLN A 153 5.97 -12.51 7.08
CA GLN A 153 6.13 -12.72 8.51
C GLN A 153 7.30 -13.67 8.83
N LYS A 154 7.45 -14.76 8.06
CA LYS A 154 8.60 -15.68 8.19
C LYS A 154 9.91 -14.95 7.94
N LEU A 155 9.99 -14.15 6.87
CA LEU A 155 11.18 -13.36 6.54
C LEU A 155 11.56 -12.38 7.67
N LYS A 156 10.57 -11.65 8.21
CA LYS A 156 10.78 -10.69 9.30
C LYS A 156 11.19 -11.36 10.62
N ASN A 157 10.67 -12.55 10.89
CA ASN A 157 11.08 -13.32 12.07
C ASN A 157 12.52 -13.82 11.94
N TRP A 158 12.93 -14.24 10.73
CA TRP A 158 14.30 -14.66 10.46
C TRP A 158 15.31 -13.50 10.59
N GLN A 159 14.97 -12.30 10.11
CA GLN A 159 15.83 -11.11 10.24
C GLN A 159 16.02 -10.61 11.69
N LYS A 160 15.15 -11.02 12.61
CA LYS A 160 15.22 -10.66 14.04
C LYS A 160 16.05 -11.65 14.87
N GLN A 161 16.40 -12.80 14.32
CA GLN A 161 17.28 -13.79 14.95
C GLN A 161 18.74 -13.42 14.71
#